data_AF-A0A439P370-F1
#
_entry.id   AF-A0A439P370-F1
#
_cell.length_a   1.000
_cell.length_b   1.000
_cell.length_c   1.000
_cell.angle_alpha   90.00
_cell.angle_beta   90.00
_cell.angle_gamma   90.00
#
_symmetry.space_group_name_H-M   'P 1'
#
loop_
_entity.id
_entity.type
_entity.pdbx_description
1 polymer ?
#
loop_
_entity_poly.entity_id
_entity_poly.type
_entity_poly.pdbx_seq_one_letter_code
_entity_poly.pdbx_strand_id
1 'polypeptide(L)'
;MRGAALDTQTVAGQGIEDIAVTAGAAIGALDAVVRRQERWAGAWRQRLALSAAAVTARQAGRVEDEAALRDAVLLTRPGGNVGPAGLFFLAWRRLASRPADDLLTEKNVAAVLEDLGLTLNDEAVSDLTDDLRQLAANTGTVETLVGAFAAAERYGLRRVLGAWLADVLLAQRLGWTHAIPLLGAKATLVVGTCRARRPVTAALAAGAETEADWAKSLLAAQARAALRAIDLFAELERRADRLLAV
;
A
#
# COMPACT_ATOMS: atom_id res chain seq x y z
N MET A 1 2.78 2.76 -26.52
CA MET A 1 3.93 1.90 -26.19
C MET A 1 3.43 0.79 -25.28
N ARG A 2 3.40 -0.45 -25.78
CA ARG A 2 2.95 -1.62 -25.00
C ARG A 2 3.98 -1.89 -23.92
N GLY A 3 3.65 -1.58 -22.67
CA GLY A 3 4.49 -1.91 -21.53
C GLY A 3 4.68 -3.42 -21.46
N ALA A 4 5.94 -3.86 -21.49
CA ALA A 4 6.28 -5.22 -21.12
C ALA A 4 5.88 -5.41 -19.66
N ALA A 5 4.70 -5.99 -19.45
CA ALA A 5 4.32 -6.49 -18.15
C ALA A 5 5.36 -7.55 -17.80
N LEU A 6 6.25 -7.24 -16.85
CA LEU A 6 7.20 -8.20 -16.31
C LEU A 6 6.39 -9.42 -15.84
N ASP A 7 6.48 -10.50 -16.60
CA ASP A 7 5.92 -11.79 -16.25
C ASP A 7 6.58 -12.28 -14.97
N THR A 8 5.84 -13.05 -14.17
CA THR A 8 6.34 -13.62 -12.91
C THR A 8 7.62 -14.45 -13.13
N GLN A 9 7.82 -14.98 -14.35
CA GLN A 9 9.01 -15.70 -14.78
C GLN A 9 10.22 -14.80 -15.06
N THR A 10 10.02 -13.57 -15.53
CA THR A 10 11.13 -12.62 -15.78
C THR A 10 11.71 -12.08 -14.47
N VAL A 11 10.87 -11.94 -13.43
CA VAL A 11 11.30 -11.52 -12.08
C VAL A 11 12.17 -12.58 -11.39
N ALA A 12 11.94 -13.87 -11.66
CA ALA A 12 12.71 -14.96 -11.07
C ALA A 12 14.16 -15.06 -11.60
N GLY A 13 14.42 -14.54 -12.81
CA GLY A 13 15.75 -14.54 -13.44
C GLY A 13 16.57 -13.27 -13.23
N GLN A 14 16.00 -12.21 -12.64
CA GLN A 14 16.70 -10.94 -12.41
C GLN A 14 17.29 -10.87 -11.00
N GLY A 15 18.45 -10.20 -10.89
CA GLY A 15 19.04 -9.89 -9.60
C GLY A 15 18.12 -8.97 -8.80
N ILE A 16 18.24 -9.01 -7.46
CA ILE A 16 17.51 -8.06 -6.60
C ILE A 16 17.88 -6.61 -6.92
N GLU A 17 19.13 -6.38 -7.35
CA GLU A 17 19.65 -5.08 -7.79
C GLU A 17 18.90 -4.55 -9.02
N ASP A 18 18.69 -5.37 -10.06
CA ASP A 18 17.97 -4.96 -11.26
C ASP A 18 16.52 -4.57 -10.96
N ILE A 19 15.87 -5.34 -10.09
CA ILE A 19 14.49 -5.09 -9.65
C ILE A 19 14.43 -3.82 -8.79
N ALA A 20 15.42 -3.60 -7.91
CA ALA A 20 15.52 -2.40 -7.10
C ALA A 20 15.74 -1.15 -7.97
N VAL A 21 16.59 -1.22 -9.00
CA VAL A 21 16.80 -0.15 -9.98
C VAL A 21 15.49 0.15 -10.73
N THR A 22 14.78 -0.88 -11.18
CA THR A 22 13.49 -0.74 -11.86
C THR A 22 12.42 -0.12 -10.96
N ALA A 23 12.34 -0.56 -9.70
CA ALA A 23 11.43 0.00 -8.70
C ALA A 23 11.77 1.46 -8.40
N GLY A 24 13.06 1.78 -8.22
CA GLY A 24 13.54 3.15 -8.03
C GLY A 24 13.17 4.06 -9.20
N ALA A 25 13.34 3.60 -10.44
CA ALA A 25 12.95 4.36 -11.64
C ALA A 25 11.42 4.60 -11.69
N ALA A 26 10.61 3.59 -11.38
CA ALA A 26 9.15 3.72 -11.36
C ALA A 26 8.68 4.68 -10.26
N ILE A 27 9.30 4.62 -9.07
CA ILE A 27 9.03 5.54 -7.96
C ILE A 27 9.49 6.95 -8.28
N GLY A 28 10.65 7.14 -8.91
CA GLY A 28 11.12 8.46 -9.36
C GLY A 28 10.18 9.09 -10.40
N ALA A 29 9.67 8.29 -11.35
CA ALA A 29 8.65 8.76 -12.30
C ALA A 29 7.34 9.14 -11.59
N LEU A 30 6.92 8.35 -10.59
CA LEU A 30 5.75 8.67 -9.78
C LEU A 30 5.98 9.96 -8.97
N ASP A 31 7.15 10.12 -8.36
CA ASP A 31 7.52 11.32 -7.60
C ASP A 31 7.39 12.58 -8.44
N ALA A 32 7.89 12.56 -9.68
CA ALA A 32 7.70 13.66 -10.61
C ALA A 32 6.22 14.00 -10.85
N VAL A 33 5.35 12.99 -10.96
CA VAL A 33 3.89 13.17 -11.11
C VAL A 33 3.28 13.76 -9.84
N VAL A 34 3.66 13.27 -8.65
CA VAL A 34 3.14 13.78 -7.37
C VAL A 34 3.49 15.25 -7.17
N ARG A 35 4.71 15.64 -7.55
CA ARG A 35 5.20 17.01 -7.42
C ARG A 35 4.51 18.02 -8.34
N ARG A 36 3.78 17.57 -9.37
CA ARG A 36 2.95 18.46 -10.21
C ARG A 36 1.81 19.13 -9.44
N GLN A 37 1.35 18.52 -8.34
CA GLN A 37 0.29 19.05 -7.47
C GLN A 37 -0.96 19.54 -8.23
N GLU A 38 -1.41 18.76 -9.22
CA GLU A 38 -2.59 19.10 -10.00
C GLU A 38 -3.84 19.26 -9.13
N ARG A 39 -4.76 20.16 -9.52
CA ARG A 39 -5.98 20.48 -8.75
C ARG A 39 -6.87 19.26 -8.49
N TRP A 40 -6.80 18.26 -9.37
CA TRP A 40 -7.55 17.00 -9.29
C TRP A 40 -6.77 15.85 -8.64
N ALA A 41 -5.54 16.07 -8.15
CA ALA A 41 -4.71 15.04 -7.52
C ALA A 41 -5.37 14.40 -6.29
N GLY A 42 -6.25 15.14 -5.58
CA GLY A 42 -7.07 14.58 -4.51
C GLY A 42 -8.00 13.47 -5.01
N ALA A 43 -8.71 13.69 -6.12
CA ALA A 43 -9.59 12.68 -6.72
C ALA A 43 -8.82 11.45 -7.21
N TRP A 44 -7.61 11.64 -7.73
CA TRP A 44 -6.70 10.56 -8.09
C TRP A 44 -6.37 9.66 -6.89
N ARG A 45 -5.93 10.25 -5.77
CA ARG A 45 -5.64 9.48 -4.55
C ARG A 45 -6.87 8.77 -3.99
N GLN A 46 -8.04 9.40 -4.03
CA GLN A 46 -9.29 8.79 -3.58
C GLN A 46 -9.72 7.58 -4.44
N ARG A 47 -9.48 7.62 -5.75
CA ARG A 47 -9.74 6.47 -6.63
C ARG A 47 -8.81 5.30 -6.34
N LEU A 48 -7.53 5.59 -6.08
CA LEU A 48 -6.59 4.57 -5.64
C LEU A 48 -7.01 3.96 -4.28
N ALA A 49 -7.46 4.80 -3.35
CA ALA A 49 -7.97 4.35 -2.05
C ALA A 49 -9.20 3.45 -2.19
N LEU A 50 -10.13 3.80 -3.08
CA LEU A 50 -11.32 2.99 -3.35
C LEU A 50 -10.96 1.62 -3.93
N SER A 51 -10.00 1.56 -4.85
CA SER A 51 -9.55 0.30 -5.44
C SER A 51 -8.82 -0.58 -4.41
N ALA A 52 -8.00 0.03 -3.54
CA ALA A 52 -7.35 -0.66 -2.43
C ALA A 52 -8.38 -1.21 -1.42
N ALA A 53 -9.43 -0.44 -1.13
CA ALA A 53 -10.53 -0.88 -0.26
C ALA A 53 -11.31 -2.07 -0.86
N ALA A 54 -11.56 -2.08 -2.17
CA ALA A 54 -12.21 -3.20 -2.84
C ALA A 54 -11.36 -4.49 -2.79
N VAL A 55 -10.03 -4.37 -2.93
CA VAL A 55 -9.12 -5.51 -2.72
C VAL A 55 -9.13 -5.97 -1.27
N THR A 56 -9.15 -5.04 -0.32
CA THR A 56 -9.21 -5.33 1.13
C THR A 56 -10.49 -6.08 1.48
N ALA A 57 -11.65 -5.62 0.98
CA ALA A 57 -12.94 -6.28 1.18
C ALA A 57 -12.91 -7.72 0.65
N ARG A 58 -12.37 -7.94 -0.57
CA ARG A 58 -12.19 -9.29 -1.13
C ARG A 58 -11.28 -10.18 -0.30
N GLN A 59 -10.16 -9.63 0.21
CA GLN A 59 -9.24 -10.37 1.09
C GLN A 59 -9.87 -10.73 2.43
N ALA A 60 -10.81 -9.92 2.92
CA ALA A 60 -11.63 -10.21 4.08
C ALA A 60 -12.83 -11.13 3.79
N GLY A 61 -12.89 -11.75 2.61
CA GLY A 61 -13.94 -12.70 2.22
C GLY A 61 -15.27 -12.04 1.86
N ARG A 62 -15.27 -10.74 1.54
CA ARG A 62 -16.48 -10.00 1.19
C ARG A 62 -16.61 -9.74 -0.30
N VAL A 63 -17.83 -9.38 -0.73
CA VAL A 63 -18.21 -9.28 -2.15
C VAL A 63 -18.44 -7.85 -2.63
N GLU A 64 -18.37 -6.86 -1.73
CA GLU A 64 -18.59 -5.46 -2.08
C GLU A 64 -17.53 -4.97 -3.09
N ASP A 65 -18.00 -4.39 -4.20
CA ASP A 65 -17.18 -3.77 -5.22
C ASP A 65 -16.95 -2.27 -4.95
N GLU A 66 -16.22 -1.60 -5.83
CA GLU A 66 -15.92 -0.17 -5.69
C GLU A 66 -17.20 0.70 -5.66
N ALA A 67 -18.26 0.30 -6.36
CA ALA A 67 -19.52 1.04 -6.35
C ALA A 67 -20.25 0.88 -5.01
N ALA A 68 -20.38 -0.36 -4.52
CA ALA A 68 -20.99 -0.65 -3.24
C ALA A 68 -20.24 0.01 -2.08
N LEU A 69 -18.91 0.01 -2.10
CA LEU A 69 -18.08 0.68 -1.08
C LEU A 69 -18.25 2.20 -1.08
N ARG A 70 -18.27 2.79 -2.28
CA ARG A 70 -18.51 4.21 -2.45
C ARG A 70 -19.89 4.60 -1.93
N ASP A 71 -20.92 3.84 -2.27
CA ASP A 71 -22.29 4.11 -1.85
C ASP A 71 -22.44 3.92 -0.33
N ALA A 72 -21.84 2.87 0.24
CA ALA A 72 -21.84 2.61 1.68
C ALA A 72 -21.25 3.78 2.47
N VAL A 73 -20.18 4.43 2.00
CA VAL A 73 -19.55 5.55 2.71
C VAL A 73 -20.18 6.91 2.36
N LEU A 74 -20.57 7.14 1.11
CA LEU A 74 -21.05 8.45 0.66
C LEU A 74 -22.55 8.68 0.87
N LEU A 75 -23.36 7.61 0.93
CA LEU A 75 -24.81 7.71 1.19
C LEU A 75 -25.16 7.58 2.68
N THR A 76 -24.21 7.13 3.50
CA THR A 76 -24.39 7.07 4.96
C THR A 76 -24.27 8.46 5.57
N ARG A 77 -25.20 8.80 6.46
CA ARG A 77 -25.18 10.08 7.19
C ARG A 77 -23.90 10.20 8.01
N PRO A 78 -23.37 11.43 8.22
CA PRO A 78 -22.25 11.64 9.13
C PRO A 78 -22.50 11.00 10.50
N GLY A 79 -21.54 10.22 11.00
CA GLY A 79 -21.66 9.46 12.26
C GLY A 79 -22.51 8.18 12.17
N GLY A 80 -23.04 7.85 10.99
CA GLY A 80 -23.73 6.59 10.74
C GLY A 80 -22.78 5.41 10.57
N ASN A 81 -23.31 4.20 10.74
CA ASN A 81 -22.55 2.96 10.53
C ASN A 81 -22.47 2.63 9.03
N VAL A 82 -21.27 2.69 8.46
CA VAL A 82 -20.99 2.37 7.04
C VAL A 82 -20.82 0.86 6.79
N GLY A 83 -20.93 0.04 7.83
CA GLY A 83 -20.71 -1.40 7.81
C GLY A 83 -19.23 -1.78 7.66
N PRO A 84 -18.87 -3.07 7.85
CA PRO A 84 -17.47 -3.50 7.87
C PRO A 84 -16.71 -3.21 6.57
N ALA A 85 -17.36 -3.37 5.40
CA ALA A 85 -16.74 -3.06 4.11
C ALA A 85 -16.49 -1.55 3.97
N GLY A 86 -17.42 -0.71 4.45
CA GLY A 86 -17.27 0.73 4.47
C GLY A 86 -16.12 1.19 5.35
N LEU A 87 -15.87 0.51 6.48
CA LEU A 87 -14.73 0.80 7.35
C LEU A 87 -13.39 0.57 6.64
N PHE A 88 -13.27 -0.48 5.82
CA PHE A 88 -12.07 -0.67 4.98
C PHE A 88 -11.84 0.51 4.03
N PHE A 89 -12.91 1.08 3.47
CA PHE A 89 -12.77 2.29 2.64
C PHE A 89 -12.39 3.52 3.48
N LEU A 90 -12.87 3.66 4.72
CA LEU A 90 -12.41 4.72 5.62
C LEU A 90 -10.91 4.62 5.95
N ALA A 91 -10.38 3.42 6.17
CA ALA A 91 -8.94 3.19 6.41
C ALA A 91 -8.07 3.71 5.24
N TRP A 92 -8.41 3.34 4.01
CA TRP A 92 -7.68 3.77 2.82
C TRP A 92 -7.92 5.24 2.47
N ARG A 93 -9.14 5.75 2.71
CA ARG A 93 -9.46 7.17 2.54
C ARG A 93 -8.67 8.03 3.51
N ARG A 94 -8.44 7.57 4.74
CA ARG A 94 -7.60 8.27 5.72
C ARG A 94 -6.18 8.45 5.20
N LEU A 95 -5.57 7.40 4.65
CA LEU A 95 -4.24 7.45 4.01
C LEU A 95 -4.18 8.50 2.90
N ALA A 96 -5.19 8.54 2.03
CA ALA A 96 -5.24 9.45 0.89
C ALA A 96 -5.57 10.92 1.24
N SER A 97 -6.12 11.18 2.44
CA SER A 97 -6.67 12.50 2.82
C SER A 97 -5.90 13.22 3.92
N ARG A 98 -5.19 12.48 4.78
CA ARG A 98 -4.41 13.06 5.89
C ARG A 98 -3.00 13.42 5.42
N PRO A 99 -2.36 14.44 6.02
CA PRO A 99 -0.94 14.69 5.82
C PRO A 99 -0.09 13.47 6.20
N ALA A 100 0.96 13.17 5.44
CA ALA A 100 1.80 12.00 5.68
C ALA A 100 2.44 11.99 7.09
N ASP A 101 2.74 13.17 7.64
CA ASP A 101 3.33 13.33 8.97
C ASP A 101 2.34 13.01 10.11
N ASP A 102 1.03 13.14 9.86
CA ASP A 102 -0.03 12.84 10.85
C ASP A 102 -0.36 11.34 10.90
N LEU A 103 -0.05 10.57 9.84
CA LEU A 103 -0.52 9.20 9.66
C LEU A 103 0.10 8.18 10.62
N LEU A 104 1.34 8.38 11.05
CA LEU A 104 2.04 7.50 12.01
C LEU A 104 1.96 8.01 13.47
N THR A 105 0.88 8.72 13.81
CA THR A 105 0.56 9.02 15.20
C THR A 105 -0.24 7.86 15.81
N GLU A 106 -0.06 7.58 17.10
CA GLU A 106 -0.80 6.51 17.81
C GLU A 106 -2.31 6.58 17.56
N LYS A 107 -2.87 7.80 17.59
CA LYS A 107 -4.29 8.05 17.30
C LYS A 107 -4.71 7.58 15.90
N ASN A 108 -3.93 7.90 14.86
CA ASN A 108 -4.28 7.52 13.50
C ASN A 108 -4.01 6.03 13.24
N VAL A 109 -2.95 5.47 13.82
CA VAL A 109 -2.66 4.03 13.76
C VAL A 109 -3.79 3.23 14.43
N ALA A 110 -4.20 3.61 15.66
CA ALA A 110 -5.32 2.99 16.35
C ALA A 110 -6.60 3.04 15.53
N ALA A 111 -6.93 4.21 14.96
CA ALA A 111 -8.14 4.37 14.14
C ALA A 111 -8.12 3.49 12.87
N VAL A 112 -6.96 3.32 12.23
CA VAL A 112 -6.83 2.46 11.06
C VAL A 112 -6.93 0.98 11.42
N LEU A 113 -6.34 0.59 12.56
CA LEU A 113 -6.47 -0.77 13.07
C LEU A 113 -7.95 -1.09 13.36
N GLU A 114 -8.66 -0.19 14.03
CA GLU A 114 -10.10 -0.31 14.26
C GLU A 114 -10.90 -0.39 12.95
N ASP A 115 -10.63 0.49 11.98
CA ASP A 115 -11.27 0.50 10.66
C ASP A 115 -11.00 -0.83 9.88
N LEU A 116 -9.88 -1.51 10.15
CA LEU A 116 -9.53 -2.83 9.60
C LEU A 116 -10.08 -4.01 10.43
N GLY A 117 -10.79 -3.75 11.53
CA GLY A 117 -11.31 -4.77 12.44
C GLY A 117 -10.23 -5.43 13.30
N LEU A 118 -9.10 -4.74 13.53
CA LEU A 118 -7.98 -5.20 14.35
C LEU A 118 -8.03 -4.52 15.71
N THR A 119 -8.32 -5.28 16.75
CA THR A 119 -8.34 -4.79 18.14
C THR A 119 -6.98 -5.02 18.79
N LEU A 120 -6.25 -3.94 19.02
CA LEU A 120 -5.01 -3.93 19.80
C LEU A 120 -5.23 -3.14 21.10
N ASN A 121 -4.46 -3.45 22.14
CA ASN A 121 -4.39 -2.59 23.33
C ASN A 121 -3.49 -1.37 23.04
N ASP A 122 -3.61 -0.33 23.85
CA ASP A 122 -2.86 0.92 23.67
C ASP A 122 -1.34 0.71 23.68
N GLU A 123 -0.84 -0.23 24.49
CA GLU A 123 0.58 -0.59 24.54
C GLU A 123 1.06 -1.17 23.19
N ALA A 124 0.34 -2.12 22.59
CA ALA A 124 0.74 -2.68 21.29
C ALA A 124 0.61 -1.66 20.15
N VAL A 125 -0.30 -0.68 20.26
CA VAL A 125 -0.37 0.43 19.30
C VAL A 125 0.85 1.35 19.45
N SER A 126 1.25 1.65 20.69
CA SER A 126 2.45 2.43 20.98
C SER A 126 3.70 1.75 20.43
N ASP A 127 3.88 0.46 20.74
CA ASP A 127 5.02 -0.34 20.27
C ASP A 127 5.10 -0.35 18.74
N LEU A 128 3.98 -0.60 18.05
CA LEU A 128 3.93 -0.58 16.59
C LEU A 128 4.29 0.81 16.04
N THR A 129 3.80 1.87 16.68
CA THR A 129 4.08 3.24 16.27
C THR A 129 5.57 3.59 16.42
N ASP A 130 6.21 3.12 17.50
CA ASP A 130 7.63 3.30 17.76
C ASP A 130 8.50 2.50 16.77
N ASP A 131 8.15 1.24 16.51
CA ASP A 131 8.81 0.41 15.49
C ASP A 131 8.77 1.09 14.11
N LEU A 132 7.62 1.66 13.73
CA LEU A 132 7.46 2.36 12.46
C LEU A 132 8.29 3.65 12.39
N ARG A 133 8.39 4.38 13.50
CA ARG A 133 9.24 5.58 13.59
C ARG A 133 10.72 5.22 13.45
N GLN A 134 11.15 4.10 14.06
CA GLN A 134 12.50 3.60 13.93
C GLN A 134 12.81 3.17 12.48
N LEU A 135 11.88 2.47 11.82
CA LEU A 135 11.98 2.10 10.41
C LEU A 135 12.05 3.32 9.48
N ALA A 136 11.34 4.40 9.79
CA ALA A 136 11.40 5.64 9.02
C ALA A 136 12.76 6.34 9.17
N ALA A 137 13.37 6.29 10.36
CA ALA A 137 14.60 7.02 10.66
C ALA A 137 15.89 6.32 10.18
N ASN A 138 15.97 4.99 10.32
CA ASN A 138 17.25 4.29 10.39
C ASN A 138 17.50 3.28 9.27
N THR A 139 16.66 3.25 8.23
CA THR A 139 16.58 2.11 7.31
C THR A 139 16.57 2.56 5.85
N GLY A 140 17.20 1.78 4.98
CA GLY A 140 17.16 1.99 3.52
C GLY A 140 15.79 1.69 2.92
N THR A 141 15.49 2.18 1.71
CA THR A 141 14.14 2.07 1.09
C THR A 141 13.62 0.63 1.01
N VAL A 142 14.49 -0.34 0.67
CA VAL A 142 14.11 -1.75 0.57
C VAL A 142 13.75 -2.31 1.95
N GLU A 143 14.58 -2.05 2.97
CA GLU A 143 14.36 -2.57 4.32
C GLU A 143 13.24 -1.82 5.05
N THR A 144 12.93 -0.56 4.71
CA THR A 144 11.69 0.10 5.14
C THR A 144 10.46 -0.61 4.56
N LEU A 145 10.50 -0.97 3.27
CA LEU A 145 9.41 -1.70 2.62
C LEU A 145 9.24 -3.10 3.22
N VAL A 146 10.33 -3.85 3.43
CA VAL A 146 10.29 -5.17 4.08
C VAL A 146 9.82 -5.06 5.52
N GLY A 147 10.38 -4.12 6.28
CA GLY A 147 10.07 -3.86 7.68
C GLY A 147 8.61 -3.50 7.91
N ALA A 148 7.98 -2.72 7.02
CA ALA A 148 6.57 -2.38 7.10
C ALA A 148 5.66 -3.61 7.09
N PHE A 149 5.96 -4.60 6.24
CA PHE A 149 5.22 -5.86 6.21
C PHE A 149 5.58 -6.76 7.38
N ALA A 150 6.86 -6.81 7.77
CA ALA A 150 7.30 -7.59 8.93
C ALA A 150 6.63 -7.11 10.23
N ALA A 151 6.48 -5.79 10.41
CA ALA A 151 5.72 -5.21 11.52
C ALA A 151 4.24 -5.64 11.49
N ALA A 152 3.65 -5.75 10.29
CA ALA A 152 2.27 -6.16 10.12
C ALA A 152 2.03 -7.68 10.27
N GLU A 153 3.06 -8.54 10.17
CA GLU A 153 2.92 -10.01 10.18
C GLU A 153 2.24 -10.56 11.45
N ARG A 154 2.35 -9.82 12.57
CA ARG A 154 1.80 -10.20 13.87
C ARG A 154 0.28 -10.01 13.97
N TYR A 155 -0.33 -9.33 13.00
CA TYR A 155 -1.73 -8.91 13.06
C TYR A 155 -2.61 -9.59 11.99
N GLY A 156 -3.93 -9.53 12.20
CA GLY A 156 -4.90 -9.88 11.17
C GLY A 156 -4.76 -8.96 9.95
N LEU A 157 -5.18 -9.43 8.77
CA LEU A 157 -5.06 -8.68 7.51
C LEU A 157 -3.63 -8.14 7.24
N ARG A 158 -2.58 -8.86 7.68
CA ARG A 158 -1.17 -8.44 7.60
C ARG A 158 -0.74 -7.82 6.28
N ARG A 159 -1.29 -8.29 5.16
CA ARG A 159 -0.97 -7.78 3.81
C ARG A 159 -1.54 -6.39 3.56
N VAL A 160 -2.76 -6.14 4.05
CA VAL A 160 -3.45 -4.85 3.96
C VAL A 160 -2.75 -3.85 4.85
N LEU A 161 -2.50 -4.23 6.10
CA LEU A 161 -1.80 -3.37 7.06
C LEU A 161 -0.36 -3.07 6.59
N GLY A 162 0.39 -4.09 6.17
CA GLY A 162 1.74 -3.91 5.63
C GLY A 162 1.79 -3.01 4.39
N ALA A 163 0.83 -3.16 3.48
CA ALA A 163 0.70 -2.27 2.32
C ALA A 163 0.37 -0.83 2.72
N TRP A 164 -0.56 -0.64 3.67
CA TRP A 164 -0.92 0.67 4.20
C TRP A 164 0.29 1.35 4.85
N LEU A 165 1.01 0.63 5.71
CA LEU A 165 2.22 1.13 6.39
C LEU A 165 3.34 1.47 5.40
N ALA A 166 3.59 0.60 4.42
CA ALA A 166 4.60 0.82 3.40
C ALA A 166 4.31 2.06 2.55
N ASP A 167 3.04 2.29 2.19
CA ASP A 167 2.62 3.46 1.42
C ASP A 167 2.78 4.77 2.22
N VAL A 168 2.55 4.74 3.54
CA VAL A 168 2.80 5.89 4.44
C VAL A 168 4.29 6.17 4.59
N LEU A 169 5.09 5.13 4.88
CA LEU A 169 6.53 5.26 5.04
C LEU A 169 7.20 5.77 3.76
N LEU A 170 6.76 5.29 2.59
CA LEU A 170 7.21 5.81 1.30
C LEU A 170 6.93 7.31 1.16
N ALA A 171 5.72 7.75 1.52
CA ALA A 171 5.34 9.15 1.43
C ALA A 171 6.20 10.03 2.34
N GLN A 172 6.46 9.60 3.58
CA GLN A 172 7.35 10.31 4.50
C GLN A 172 8.79 10.38 3.97
N ARG A 173 9.31 9.27 3.44
CA ARG A 173 10.68 9.23 2.86
C ARG A 173 10.86 10.16 1.67
N LEU A 174 9.83 10.32 0.84
CA LEU A 174 9.88 11.19 -0.35
C LEU A 174 9.44 12.63 -0.07
N GLY A 175 9.03 12.93 1.16
CA GLY A 175 8.52 14.24 1.56
C GLY A 175 7.21 14.62 0.87
N TRP A 176 6.35 13.64 0.59
CA TRP A 176 5.04 13.88 0.00
C TRP A 176 4.08 14.41 1.05
N THR A 177 3.30 15.44 0.71
CA THR A 177 2.30 16.00 1.63
C THR A 177 1.23 14.97 2.00
N HIS A 178 0.82 14.12 1.07
CA HIS A 178 -0.19 13.08 1.27
C HIS A 178 0.30 11.75 0.71
N ALA A 179 0.00 10.66 1.42
CA ALA A 179 0.35 9.32 0.97
C ALA A 179 -0.52 8.88 -0.22
N ILE A 180 -0.01 7.91 -0.99
CA ILE A 180 -0.66 7.38 -2.18
C ILE A 180 -0.91 5.88 -1.96
N PRO A 181 -2.16 5.41 -2.03
CA PRO A 181 -2.46 3.99 -1.96
C PRO A 181 -1.92 3.26 -3.20
N LEU A 182 -0.75 2.63 -3.09
CA LEU A 182 -0.09 1.92 -4.19
C LEU A 182 -0.24 0.41 -4.00
N LEU A 183 0.18 -0.08 -2.83
CA LEU A 183 0.29 -1.52 -2.58
C LEU A 183 -1.05 -2.15 -2.19
N GLY A 184 -2.00 -1.36 -1.68
CA GLY A 184 -3.32 -1.83 -1.28
C GLY A 184 -4.15 -2.47 -2.39
N ALA A 185 -3.95 -2.05 -3.65
CA ALA A 185 -4.67 -2.59 -4.81
C ALA A 185 -4.04 -3.89 -5.38
N LYS A 186 -2.96 -4.41 -4.77
CA LYS A 186 -2.25 -5.62 -5.26
C LYS A 186 -2.66 -6.84 -4.45
N ALA A 187 -3.62 -7.60 -4.97
CA ALA A 187 -4.02 -8.89 -4.39
C ALA A 187 -2.91 -9.97 -4.42
N THR A 188 -1.94 -9.82 -5.32
CA THR A 188 -0.93 -10.83 -5.68
C THR A 188 0.40 -10.76 -4.93
N LEU A 189 0.45 -10.21 -3.71
CA LEU A 189 1.64 -10.37 -2.84
C LEU A 189 1.89 -11.84 -2.40
N VAL A 190 1.22 -12.80 -3.03
CA VAL A 190 1.35 -14.24 -2.83
C VAL A 190 2.56 -14.77 -3.58
N VAL A 191 3.76 -14.52 -3.06
CA VAL A 191 4.91 -15.40 -3.26
C VAL A 191 5.65 -15.41 -1.93
N GLY A 192 5.71 -16.57 -1.25
CA GLY A 192 6.66 -16.76 -0.14
C GLY A 192 6.21 -17.48 1.13
N THR A 193 4.95 -17.91 1.28
CA THR A 193 4.58 -18.71 2.48
C THR A 193 3.82 -19.99 2.15
N CYS A 194 4.39 -20.82 1.28
CA CYS A 194 4.09 -22.25 1.33
C CYS A 194 4.86 -22.85 2.51
N ARG A 195 4.20 -22.91 3.67
CA ARG A 195 4.68 -23.59 4.88
C ARG A 195 4.68 -25.11 4.63
N ALA A 196 5.68 -25.62 3.92
CA ALA A 196 6.04 -27.03 3.98
C ALA A 196 7.06 -27.19 5.12
N ARG A 197 6.69 -27.94 6.17
CA ARG A 197 7.60 -28.33 7.26
C ARG A 197 8.91 -28.87 6.66
N ARG A 198 10.01 -28.13 6.82
CA ARG A 198 11.37 -28.58 6.48
C ARG A 198 12.31 -28.40 7.67
N PRO A 199 13.35 -29.25 7.79
CA PRO A 199 14.21 -29.32 8.97
C PRO A 199 15.05 -28.05 9.17
N VAL A 200 15.34 -27.77 10.44
CA VAL A 200 15.87 -26.50 10.99
C VAL A 200 17.16 -26.01 10.32
N THR A 201 18.01 -26.91 9.81
CA THR A 201 19.30 -26.53 9.18
C THR A 201 19.16 -26.05 7.74
N ALA A 202 18.11 -26.45 7.01
CA ALA A 202 17.80 -25.91 5.69
C ALA A 202 17.06 -24.57 5.77
N ALA A 203 16.53 -24.20 6.94
CA ALA A 203 15.73 -22.99 7.14
C ALA A 203 16.55 -21.70 7.21
N LEU A 204 17.84 -21.75 7.56
CA LEU A 204 18.69 -20.56 7.70
C LEU A 204 19.24 -20.07 6.35
N ALA A 205 19.73 -20.98 5.49
CA ALA A 205 20.15 -20.63 4.13
C ALA A 205 18.94 -20.35 3.22
N ALA A 206 17.87 -21.15 3.32
CA ALA A 206 16.61 -20.85 2.64
C ALA A 206 15.93 -19.60 3.20
N GLY A 207 16.20 -19.21 4.46
CA GLY A 207 15.65 -17.99 5.07
C GLY A 207 16.12 -16.75 4.34
N ALA A 208 17.42 -16.62 4.11
CA ALA A 208 18.00 -15.50 3.37
C ALA A 208 17.57 -15.48 1.89
N GLU A 209 17.50 -16.63 1.23
CA GLU A 209 17.01 -16.73 -0.15
C GLU A 209 15.50 -16.41 -0.24
N THR A 210 14.70 -16.88 0.71
CA THR A 210 13.26 -16.60 0.79
C THR A 210 13.00 -15.13 1.09
N GLU A 211 13.81 -14.51 1.95
CA GLU A 211 13.73 -13.08 2.27
C GLU A 211 14.12 -12.21 1.08
N ALA A 212 15.19 -12.58 0.35
CA ALA A 212 15.58 -11.91 -0.87
C ALA A 212 14.51 -12.02 -1.97
N ASP A 213 13.92 -13.21 -2.17
CA ASP A 213 12.85 -13.42 -3.16
C ASP A 213 11.54 -12.72 -2.77
N TRP A 214 11.25 -12.65 -1.47
CA TRP A 214 10.17 -11.85 -0.95
C TRP A 214 10.41 -10.35 -1.24
N ALA A 215 11.61 -9.84 -0.99
CA ALA A 215 11.96 -8.43 -1.21
C ALA A 215 11.88 -8.06 -2.70
N LYS A 216 12.37 -8.94 -3.58
CA LYS A 216 12.18 -8.84 -5.04
C LYS A 216 10.70 -8.75 -5.42
N SER A 217 9.87 -9.62 -4.84
CA SER A 217 8.43 -9.66 -5.13
C SER A 217 7.72 -8.37 -4.72
N LEU A 218 8.10 -7.81 -3.57
CA LEU A 218 7.58 -6.52 -3.11
C LEU A 218 8.03 -5.35 -3.96
N LEU A 219 9.31 -5.25 -4.30
CA LEU A 219 9.84 -4.20 -5.17
C LEU A 219 9.16 -4.24 -6.54
N ALA A 220 9.00 -5.44 -7.12
CA ALA A 220 8.27 -5.62 -8.36
C ALA A 220 6.78 -5.24 -8.23
N ALA A 221 6.14 -5.53 -7.08
CA ALA A 221 4.76 -5.13 -6.83
C ALA A 221 4.63 -3.60 -6.73
N GLN A 222 5.56 -2.94 -6.03
CA GLN A 222 5.63 -1.50 -5.85
C GLN A 222 5.87 -0.78 -7.18
N ALA A 223 6.83 -1.25 -7.99
CA ALA A 223 7.10 -0.70 -9.32
C ALA A 223 5.86 -0.76 -10.22
N ARG A 224 5.20 -1.92 -10.28
CA ARG A 224 3.96 -2.10 -11.06
C ARG A 224 2.78 -1.32 -10.46
N ALA A 225 2.79 -0.99 -9.18
CA ALA A 225 1.75 -0.16 -8.57
C ALA A 225 1.94 1.31 -8.94
N ALA A 226 3.18 1.79 -8.88
CA ALA A 226 3.56 3.14 -9.28
C ALA A 226 3.19 3.42 -10.74
N LEU A 227 3.54 2.52 -11.67
CA LEU A 227 3.17 2.67 -13.09
C LEU A 227 1.66 2.73 -13.30
N ARG A 228 0.88 1.87 -12.62
CA ARG A 228 -0.60 1.93 -12.68
C ARG A 228 -1.16 3.24 -12.13
N ALA A 229 -0.55 3.77 -11.07
CA ALA A 229 -0.96 5.05 -10.50
C ALA A 229 -0.69 6.20 -11.49
N ILE A 230 0.45 6.18 -12.19
CA ILE A 230 0.79 7.15 -13.25
C ILE A 230 -0.20 7.05 -14.43
N ASP A 231 -0.54 5.84 -14.87
CA ASP A 231 -1.52 5.64 -15.94
C ASP A 231 -2.90 6.22 -15.56
N LEU A 232 -3.34 5.97 -14.32
CA LEU A 232 -4.58 6.54 -13.79
C LEU A 232 -4.52 8.08 -13.70
N PHE A 233 -3.36 8.63 -13.34
CA PHE A 233 -3.14 10.07 -13.32
C PHE A 233 -3.30 10.67 -14.72
N ALA A 234 -2.61 10.13 -15.72
CA ALA A 234 -2.71 10.60 -17.11
C ALA A 234 -4.12 10.47 -17.70
N GLU A 235 -4.88 9.44 -17.30
CA GLU A 235 -6.28 9.31 -17.69
C GLU A 235 -7.18 10.37 -17.06
N LEU A 236 -6.93 10.73 -15.79
CA LEU A 236 -7.65 11.79 -15.11
C LEU A 236 -7.32 13.18 -15.67
N GLU A 237 -6.08 13.41 -16.05
CA GLU A 237 -5.63 14.63 -16.76
C GLU A 237 -6.46 14.84 -18.03
N ARG A 238 -6.49 13.83 -18.91
CA ARG A 238 -7.30 13.89 -20.15
C ARG A 238 -8.80 14.07 -19.91
N ARG A 239 -9.33 13.62 -18.77
CA ARG A 239 -10.74 13.84 -18.42
C ARG A 239 -10.96 15.24 -17.86
N ALA A 240 -10.03 15.75 -17.05
CA ALA A 240 -10.08 17.10 -16.51
C ALA A 240 -10.03 18.13 -17.64
N ASP A 241 -9.13 17.95 -18.62
CA ASP A 241 -9.01 18.86 -19.77
C ASP A 241 -10.30 18.91 -20.59
N ARG A 242 -10.95 17.76 -20.80
CA ARG A 242 -12.25 17.69 -21.48
C ARG A 242 -13.36 18.41 -20.70
N LEU A 243 -13.32 18.40 -19.37
CA LEU A 243 -14.29 19.11 -18.55
C LEU A 243 -14.05 20.63 -18.54
N LEU A 244 -12.81 21.08 -18.71
CA LEU A 244 -12.47 22.51 -18.80
C LEU A 244 -12.80 23.11 -20.17
N ALA A 245 -12.94 22.27 -21.21
CA ALA A 245 -13.29 22.68 -22.56
C ALA A 245 -14.80 22.90 -22.79
N VAL A 246 -15.64 22.63 -21.78
CA VAL A 246 -17.11 22.79 -21.80
C VAL A 246 -17.50 23.99 -20.95
#